data_AF-A0A9W7GCB7-F1
#
_entry.id   AF-A0A9W7GCB7-F1
#
_cell.length_a   1.000
_cell.length_b   1.000
_cell.length_c   1.000
_cell.angle_alpha   90.00
_cell.angle_beta   90.00
_cell.angle_gamma   90.00
#
_symmetry.space_group_name_H-M   'P 1'
#
loop_
_entity.id
_entity.type
_entity.pdbx_description
1 polymer ?
#
loop_
_entity_poly.entity_id
_entity_poly.type
_entity_poly.pdbx_seq_one_letter_code
_entity_poly.pdbx_strand_id
1 'polypeptide(L)'
;MCDGDRKMVKMVDGQPATPEDAVEAADKPGMLEGINKGDLSNSIAFGFLVLGVITVAVDSNNVFFAYLLSFGLFSFCGGITNWLAVKMLFDRIPFLYGSGVIPRQFVAIRETVKNTIMKTFFDSEYLETYINDRAKGLLGDLDLGARIKSGLEKPEFDTKLIAKLEEMSLKPEGMLIQTMAQMFGGVPLLVPVIKPLILGFADEFASSFVDNFDIKELVSVDKIRNELDKLMSEKLLLLTPELVKALMEEVIREHLSWLIIWGNLFGGILGILSQAAGFGT
;
A
#
# COMPACT_ATOMS: atom_id res chain seq x y z
N MET A 1 15.91 -35.07 -2.05
CA MET A 1 14.81 -34.89 -1.07
C MET A 1 13.89 -33.83 -1.62
N CYS A 2 12.71 -34.27 -2.07
CA CYS A 2 11.61 -33.41 -2.54
C CYS A 2 10.79 -32.88 -1.36
N ASP A 3 9.86 -32.00 -1.71
CA ASP A 3 8.75 -31.37 -0.98
C ASP A 3 9.06 -30.04 -0.30
N GLY A 4 8.24 -29.01 -0.45
CA GLY A 4 6.94 -28.94 -1.12
C GLY A 4 6.23 -27.69 -0.61
N ASP A 5 5.87 -26.78 -1.51
CA ASP A 5 4.70 -25.86 -1.40
C ASP A 5 4.74 -24.83 -2.53
N ARG A 6 4.57 -25.32 -3.75
CA ARG A 6 4.16 -24.49 -4.88
C ARG A 6 2.63 -24.48 -4.85
N LYS A 7 2.05 -23.40 -4.31
CA LYS A 7 0.59 -23.18 -4.33
C LYS A 7 0.07 -23.42 -5.76
N MET A 8 -0.74 -24.46 -5.94
CA MET A 8 -1.42 -24.74 -7.19
C MET A 8 -2.36 -23.59 -7.50
N VAL A 9 -2.06 -22.87 -8.59
CA VAL A 9 -3.04 -22.04 -9.29
C VAL A 9 -4.08 -23.00 -9.86
N LYS A 10 -5.30 -22.98 -9.31
CA LYS A 10 -6.40 -23.79 -9.84
C LYS A 10 -6.70 -23.33 -11.27
N MET A 11 -6.54 -24.24 -12.22
CA MET A 11 -7.01 -24.07 -13.59
C MET A 11 -8.54 -24.08 -13.58
N VAL A 12 -9.15 -23.07 -14.20
CA VAL A 12 -10.54 -23.10 -14.64
C VAL A 12 -10.47 -23.20 -16.17
N ASP A 13 -11.04 -24.27 -16.73
CA ASP A 13 -11.24 -24.51 -18.17
C ASP A 13 -10.02 -24.43 -19.10
N GLY A 14 -8.84 -24.89 -18.66
CA GLY A 14 -7.76 -25.29 -19.57
C GLY A 14 -7.07 -24.18 -20.39
N GLN A 15 -7.31 -22.90 -20.10
CA GLN A 15 -6.58 -21.76 -20.66
C GLN A 15 -5.80 -21.00 -19.56
N PRO A 16 -4.63 -20.41 -19.88
CA PRO A 16 -3.88 -19.61 -18.92
C PRO A 16 -4.70 -18.36 -18.54
N ALA A 17 -4.98 -18.19 -17.26
CA ALA A 17 -5.75 -17.08 -16.71
C ALA A 17 -5.21 -15.73 -17.22
N THR A 18 -6.09 -14.93 -17.83
CA THR A 18 -5.77 -13.58 -18.27
C THR A 18 -5.74 -12.63 -17.08
N PRO A 19 -5.07 -11.47 -17.18
CA PRO A 19 -5.13 -10.43 -16.15
C PRO A 19 -6.56 -9.96 -15.86
N GLU A 20 -7.48 -10.09 -16.82
CA GLU A 20 -8.91 -9.78 -16.65
C GLU A 20 -9.61 -10.80 -15.76
N ASP A 21 -9.30 -12.10 -15.90
CA ASP A 21 -9.85 -13.18 -15.05
C ASP A 21 -9.41 -13.04 -13.58
N ALA A 22 -8.22 -12.48 -13.34
CA ALA A 22 -7.73 -12.20 -11.98
C ALA A 22 -8.43 -11.02 -11.32
N VAL A 23 -8.90 -10.05 -12.12
CA VAL A 23 -9.70 -8.91 -11.64
C VAL A 23 -11.14 -9.36 -11.39
N GLU A 24 -11.71 -10.22 -12.24
CA GLU A 24 -13.06 -10.78 -12.06
C GLU A 24 -13.14 -11.77 -10.87
N ALA A 25 -12.04 -12.47 -10.56
CA ALA A 25 -11.93 -13.27 -9.34
C ALA A 25 -11.79 -12.42 -8.06
N ALA A 26 -11.24 -11.20 -8.16
CA ALA A 26 -11.16 -10.24 -7.07
C ALA A 26 -12.48 -9.45 -6.86
N ASP A 27 -13.36 -9.45 -7.87
CA ASP A 27 -14.67 -8.78 -7.87
C ASP A 27 -15.82 -9.69 -7.41
N LYS A 28 -15.54 -10.84 -6.78
CA LYS A 28 -16.59 -11.55 -6.04
C LYS A 28 -16.76 -10.85 -4.70
N PRO A 29 -17.81 -10.01 -4.50
CA PRO A 29 -18.11 -9.53 -3.16
C PRO A 29 -18.28 -10.77 -2.29
N GLY A 30 -17.44 -10.89 -1.27
CA GLY A 30 -17.55 -11.96 -0.30
C GLY A 30 -18.96 -11.94 0.26
N MET A 31 -19.79 -12.89 -0.19
CA MET A 31 -21.08 -13.24 0.40
C MET A 31 -20.84 -13.93 1.75
N LEU A 32 -20.15 -13.26 2.65
CA LEU A 32 -20.19 -13.57 4.07
C LEU A 32 -21.30 -12.70 4.66
N GLU A 33 -22.54 -13.01 4.29
CA GLU A 33 -23.74 -12.46 4.92
C GLU A 33 -23.94 -13.17 6.27
N GLY A 34 -22.92 -13.03 7.14
CA GLY A 34 -23.11 -13.20 8.57
C GLY A 34 -24.04 -12.09 9.02
N ILE A 35 -25.07 -12.44 9.79
CA ILE A 35 -26.07 -11.49 10.29
C ILE A 35 -25.35 -10.27 10.86
N ASN A 36 -25.54 -9.12 10.22
CA ASN A 36 -24.94 -7.88 10.67
C ASN A 36 -25.50 -7.60 12.08
N LYS A 37 -24.60 -7.44 13.06
CA LYS A 37 -24.96 -7.30 14.48
C LYS A 37 -25.98 -6.17 14.73
N GLY A 38 -25.91 -5.11 13.92
CA GLY A 38 -26.86 -4.00 13.96
C GLY A 38 -28.26 -4.38 13.47
N ASP A 39 -28.37 -5.19 12.41
CA ASP A 39 -29.66 -5.62 11.85
C ASP A 39 -30.39 -6.55 12.82
N LEU A 40 -29.65 -7.42 13.52
CA LEU A 40 -30.21 -8.24 14.60
C LEU A 40 -30.75 -7.38 15.74
N SER A 41 -30.00 -6.36 16.16
CA SER A 41 -30.43 -5.45 17.22
C SER A 41 -31.69 -4.68 16.84
N ASN A 42 -31.78 -4.18 15.60
CA ASN A 42 -32.99 -3.54 15.08
C ASN A 42 -34.18 -4.49 15.03
N SER A 43 -33.96 -5.76 14.66
CA SER A 43 -35.01 -6.77 14.65
C SER A 43 -35.55 -7.05 16.06
N ILE A 44 -34.68 -7.10 17.06
CA ILE A 44 -35.08 -7.24 18.48
C ILE A 44 -35.85 -6.01 18.95
N ALA A 45 -35.35 -4.79 18.66
CA ALA A 45 -36.02 -3.54 19.02
C ALA A 45 -37.41 -3.43 18.38
N PHE A 46 -37.54 -3.85 17.11
CA PHE A 46 -38.81 -3.94 16.41
C PHE A 46 -39.77 -4.94 17.09
N GLY A 47 -39.26 -6.09 17.56
CA GLY A 47 -40.04 -7.03 18.36
C GLY A 47 -40.62 -6.40 19.64
N PHE A 48 -39.80 -5.63 20.38
CA PHE A 48 -40.28 -4.88 21.55
C PHE A 48 -41.34 -3.83 21.18
N LEU A 49 -41.16 -3.13 20.06
CA LEU A 49 -42.16 -2.17 19.56
C LEU A 49 -43.49 -2.85 19.26
N VAL A 50 -43.48 -3.95 18.51
CA VAL A 50 -44.70 -4.69 18.15
C VAL A 50 -45.40 -5.25 19.38
N LEU A 51 -44.64 -5.84 20.31
CA LEU A 51 -45.19 -6.33 21.58
C LEU A 51 -45.81 -5.20 22.40
N GLY A 52 -45.14 -4.05 22.51
CA GLY A 52 -45.67 -2.89 23.21
C GLY A 52 -46.97 -2.37 22.59
N VAL A 53 -47.08 -2.33 21.26
CA VAL A 53 -48.31 -1.92 20.57
C VAL A 53 -49.45 -2.90 20.86
N ILE A 54 -49.18 -4.21 20.80
CA ILE A 54 -50.20 -5.24 21.06
C ILE A 54 -50.67 -5.18 22.53
N THR A 55 -49.76 -5.08 23.50
CA THR A 55 -50.14 -5.10 24.91
C THR A 55 -50.91 -3.85 25.33
N VAL A 56 -50.54 -2.67 24.84
CA VAL A 56 -51.31 -1.44 25.04
C VAL A 56 -52.69 -1.51 24.38
N ALA A 57 -52.81 -2.17 23.22
CA ALA A 57 -54.10 -2.38 22.55
C ALA A 57 -55.03 -3.35 23.31
N VAL A 58 -54.49 -4.29 24.08
CA VAL A 58 -55.27 -5.23 24.90
C VAL A 58 -55.70 -4.61 26.23
N ASP A 59 -54.82 -3.85 26.89
CA ASP A 59 -55.11 -3.18 28.16
C ASP A 59 -54.37 -1.85 28.28
N SER A 60 -55.05 -0.76 27.99
CA SER A 60 -54.48 0.58 27.98
C SER A 60 -54.21 1.15 29.39
N ASN A 61 -54.76 0.55 30.44
CA ASN A 61 -54.63 1.09 31.80
C ASN A 61 -53.39 0.56 32.54
N ASN A 62 -52.69 -0.43 31.96
CA ASN A 62 -51.53 -1.02 32.58
C ASN A 62 -50.28 -0.18 32.32
N VAL A 63 -49.75 0.44 33.38
CA VAL A 63 -48.57 1.30 33.33
C VAL A 63 -47.36 0.58 32.74
N PHE A 64 -47.20 -0.72 33.00
CA PHE A 64 -46.08 -1.51 32.46
C PHE A 64 -46.11 -1.58 30.93
N PHE A 65 -47.29 -1.66 30.31
CA PHE A 65 -47.42 -1.71 28.85
C PHE A 65 -47.04 -0.39 28.20
N ALA A 66 -47.33 0.74 28.85
CA ALA A 66 -46.87 2.04 28.40
C ALA A 66 -45.33 2.16 28.42
N TYR A 67 -44.66 1.66 29.47
CA TYR A 67 -43.19 1.59 29.51
C TYR A 67 -42.61 0.70 28.41
N LEU A 68 -43.23 -0.45 28.15
CA LEU A 68 -42.79 -1.39 27.12
C LEU A 68 -42.92 -0.77 25.71
N LEU A 69 -44.04 -0.10 25.42
CA LEU A 69 -44.24 0.62 24.17
C LEU A 69 -43.22 1.75 24.00
N SER A 70 -43.03 2.58 25.02
CA SER A 70 -42.05 3.67 24.98
C SER A 70 -40.62 3.16 24.81
N PHE A 71 -40.24 2.06 25.49
CA PHE A 71 -38.96 1.40 25.28
C PHE A 71 -38.82 0.93 23.82
N GLY A 72 -39.79 0.16 23.32
CA GLY A 72 -39.75 -0.38 21.96
C GLY A 72 -39.71 0.70 20.88
N LEU A 73 -40.55 1.74 21.01
CA LEU A 73 -40.64 2.85 20.06
C LEU A 73 -39.32 3.62 19.96
N PHE A 74 -38.79 4.07 21.10
CA PHE A 74 -37.56 4.86 21.12
C PHE A 74 -36.34 4.00 20.80
N SER A 75 -36.31 2.74 21.25
CA SER A 75 -35.25 1.78 20.88
C SER A 75 -35.20 1.61 19.36
N PHE A 76 -36.31 1.24 18.74
CA PHE A 76 -36.36 1.03 17.28
C PHE A 76 -36.05 2.31 16.49
N CYS A 77 -36.58 3.46 16.92
CA CYS A 77 -36.28 4.74 16.27
C CYS A 77 -34.79 5.10 16.33
N GLY A 78 -34.13 4.82 17.46
CA GLY A 78 -32.70 5.04 17.65
C GLY A 78 -31.86 4.17 16.71
N GLY A 79 -32.16 2.87 16.63
CA GLY A 79 -31.43 1.96 15.76
C GLY A 79 -31.71 2.13 14.27
N ILE A 80 -32.96 2.38 13.86
CA ILE A 80 -33.29 2.56 12.43
C ILE A 80 -32.64 3.81 11.85
N THR A 81 -32.61 4.91 12.62
CA THR A 81 -31.97 6.17 12.19
C THR A 81 -30.47 5.97 12.05
N ASN A 82 -29.86 5.25 12.99
CA ASN A 82 -28.43 4.98 12.90
C ASN A 82 -28.07 3.98 11.79
N TRP A 83 -28.89 2.96 11.58
CA TRP A 83 -28.74 2.05 10.45
C TRP A 83 -28.82 2.79 9.11
N LEU A 84 -29.78 3.71 8.98
CA LEU A 84 -29.90 4.57 7.81
C LEU A 84 -28.65 5.46 7.65
N ALA A 85 -28.09 5.99 8.75
CA ALA A 85 -26.87 6.78 8.73
C ALA A 85 -25.65 5.98 8.23
N VAL A 86 -25.52 4.72 8.64
CA VAL A 86 -24.47 3.83 8.12
C VAL A 86 -24.71 3.54 6.64
N LYS A 87 -25.96 3.23 6.25
CA LYS A 87 -26.30 2.96 4.85
C LYS A 87 -26.06 4.16 3.94
N MET A 88 -26.42 5.38 4.37
CA MET A 88 -26.19 6.60 3.59
C MET A 88 -24.71 6.97 3.45
N LEU A 89 -23.83 6.44 4.31
CA LEU A 89 -22.40 6.72 4.20
C LEU A 89 -21.80 6.02 2.96
N PHE A 90 -22.28 4.81 2.67
CA PHE A 90 -21.78 3.96 1.59
C PHE A 90 -22.64 4.00 0.32
N ASP A 91 -23.96 4.09 0.46
CA ASP A 91 -24.91 3.99 -0.64
C ASP A 91 -25.59 5.32 -0.94
N ARG A 92 -25.83 5.59 -2.22
CA ARG A 92 -26.69 6.69 -2.64
C ARG A 92 -28.15 6.25 -2.53
N ILE A 93 -28.90 6.93 -1.69
CA ILE A 93 -30.31 6.65 -1.44
C ILE A 93 -31.13 7.77 -2.11
N PRO A 94 -32.12 7.45 -2.97
CA PRO A 94 -32.99 8.47 -3.55
C PRO A 94 -33.72 9.23 -2.45
N PHE A 95 -33.96 10.53 -2.65
CA PHE A 95 -34.61 11.46 -1.69
C PHE A 95 -33.82 11.86 -0.44
N LEU A 96 -32.65 11.24 -0.15
CA LEU A 96 -31.79 11.64 0.96
C LEU A 96 -30.57 12.42 0.49
N TYR A 97 -30.61 13.75 0.67
CA TYR A 97 -29.46 14.63 0.44
C TYR A 97 -28.30 14.23 1.34
N GLY A 98 -27.09 14.22 0.78
CA GLY A 98 -25.88 13.81 1.50
C GLY A 98 -25.59 12.31 1.47
N SER A 99 -26.47 11.45 0.95
CA SER A 99 -26.19 10.02 0.81
C SER A 99 -25.03 9.71 -0.15
N GLY A 100 -24.34 8.59 0.04
CA GLY A 100 -23.14 8.16 -0.65
C GLY A 100 -21.93 9.06 -0.40
N VAL A 101 -21.67 9.44 0.84
CA VAL A 101 -20.56 10.37 1.19
C VAL A 101 -19.20 9.82 0.74
N ILE A 102 -18.90 8.55 1.04
CA ILE A 102 -17.62 7.92 0.70
C ILE A 102 -17.38 7.87 -0.82
N PRO A 103 -18.27 7.26 -1.63
CA PRO A 103 -18.04 7.23 -3.09
C PRO A 103 -18.07 8.64 -3.70
N ARG A 104 -18.74 9.63 -3.10
CA ARG A 104 -18.70 11.03 -3.57
C ARG A 104 -17.35 11.69 -3.32
N GLN A 105 -16.67 11.36 -2.23
CA GLN A 105 -15.38 11.95 -1.85
C GLN A 105 -14.17 11.12 -2.29
N PHE A 106 -14.35 10.11 -3.14
CA PHE A 106 -13.28 9.19 -3.55
C PHE A 106 -12.03 9.91 -4.09
N VAL A 107 -12.17 11.01 -4.84
CA VAL A 107 -11.01 11.80 -5.31
C VAL A 107 -10.19 12.32 -4.14
N ALA A 108 -10.83 12.95 -3.15
CA ALA A 108 -10.17 13.48 -1.97
C ALA A 108 -9.56 12.37 -1.11
N ILE A 109 -10.23 11.23 -0.98
CA ILE A 109 -9.70 10.06 -0.26
C ILE A 109 -8.41 9.57 -0.94
N ARG A 110 -8.41 9.39 -2.27
CA ARG A 110 -7.23 8.94 -3.02
C ARG A 110 -6.05 9.89 -2.88
N GLU A 111 -6.32 11.19 -2.98
CA GLU A 111 -5.29 12.22 -2.79
C GLU A 111 -4.74 12.22 -1.35
N THR A 112 -5.61 12.07 -0.36
CA THR A 112 -5.21 11.99 1.05
C THR A 112 -4.33 10.77 1.30
N VAL A 113 -4.68 9.61 0.74
CA VAL A 113 -3.87 8.38 0.82
C VAL A 113 -2.51 8.60 0.18
N LYS A 114 -2.46 9.16 -1.05
CA LYS A 114 -1.21 9.50 -1.74
C LYS A 114 -0.29 10.34 -0.86
N ASN A 115 -0.84 11.45 -0.36
CA ASN A 115 -0.09 12.44 0.41
C ASN A 115 0.40 11.86 1.73
N THR A 116 -0.43 11.05 2.39
CA THR A 116 -0.05 10.34 3.61
C THR A 116 1.11 9.39 3.34
N ILE A 117 1.05 8.59 2.27
CA ILE A 117 2.13 7.66 1.92
C ILE A 117 3.42 8.42 1.56
N MET A 118 3.33 9.46 0.72
CA MET A 118 4.48 10.29 0.33
C MET A 118 5.14 11.02 1.50
N LYS A 119 4.37 11.36 2.53
CA LYS A 119 4.85 12.07 3.71
C LYS A 119 5.38 11.13 4.79
N THR A 120 4.74 9.97 4.97
CA THR A 120 5.04 9.06 6.08
C THR A 120 6.05 7.98 5.69
N PHE A 121 5.96 7.41 4.48
CA PHE A 121 6.81 6.30 4.05
C PHE A 121 7.92 6.74 3.10
N PHE A 122 7.65 7.73 2.23
CA PHE A 122 8.61 8.25 1.26
C PHE A 122 9.08 9.67 1.59
N ASP A 123 9.31 9.92 2.88
CA ASP A 123 9.98 11.12 3.34
C ASP A 123 11.41 11.19 2.79
N SER A 124 11.86 12.38 2.39
CA SER A 124 13.17 12.55 1.73
C SER A 124 14.33 12.12 2.64
N GLU A 125 14.31 12.46 3.92
CA GLU A 125 15.40 12.17 4.86
C GLU A 125 15.48 10.66 5.16
N TYR A 126 14.31 10.04 5.36
CA TYR A 126 14.21 8.59 5.57
C TYR A 126 14.67 7.81 4.34
N LEU A 127 14.21 8.21 3.15
CA LEU A 127 14.55 7.55 1.90
C LEU A 127 16.05 7.67 1.59
N GLU A 128 16.63 8.84 1.87
CA GLU A 128 18.07 9.09 1.74
C GLU A 128 18.89 8.14 2.60
N THR A 129 18.56 8.06 3.89
CA THR A 129 19.27 7.19 4.84
C THR A 129 19.09 5.72 4.46
N TYR A 130 17.86 5.29 4.16
CA TYR A 130 17.55 3.91 3.82
C TYR A 130 18.26 3.43 2.55
N ILE A 131 18.26 4.25 1.49
CA ILE A 131 18.92 3.88 0.23
C ILE A 131 20.44 3.85 0.42
N ASN A 132 21.03 4.79 1.15
CA ASN A 132 22.47 4.79 1.41
C ASN A 132 22.91 3.52 2.16
N ASP A 133 22.20 3.16 3.23
CA ASP A 133 22.51 1.97 4.01
C ASP A 133 22.33 0.69 3.18
N ARG A 134 21.24 0.60 2.41
CA ARG A 134 20.97 -0.56 1.55
C ARG A 134 21.93 -0.66 0.38
N ALA A 135 22.29 0.45 -0.26
CA ALA A 135 23.22 0.46 -1.38
C ALA A 135 24.60 0.01 -0.93
N LYS A 136 25.10 0.49 0.22
CA LYS A 136 26.36 0.00 0.80
C LYS A 136 26.32 -1.49 1.09
N GLY A 137 25.23 -2.00 1.69
CA GLY A 137 25.05 -3.43 1.94
C GLY A 137 25.03 -4.27 0.67
N LEU A 138 24.27 -3.85 -0.34
CA LEU A 138 24.20 -4.55 -1.63
C LEU A 138 25.51 -4.50 -2.41
N LEU A 139 26.24 -3.38 -2.32
CA LEU A 139 27.57 -3.25 -2.92
C LEU A 139 28.61 -4.09 -2.19
N GLY A 140 28.51 -4.22 -0.86
CA GLY A 140 29.36 -5.10 -0.07
C GLY A 140 29.14 -6.59 -0.36
N ASP A 141 27.89 -6.99 -0.64
CA ASP A 141 27.56 -8.36 -1.04
C ASP A 141 27.96 -8.69 -2.49
N LEU A 142 28.14 -7.67 -3.33
CA LEU A 142 28.63 -7.81 -4.69
C LEU A 142 30.16 -7.89 -4.69
N ASP A 143 30.72 -8.94 -5.29
CA ASP A 143 32.17 -9.01 -5.54
C ASP A 143 32.55 -8.06 -6.71
N LEU A 144 32.63 -6.76 -6.37
CA LEU A 144 33.05 -5.69 -7.28
C LEU A 144 34.46 -5.94 -7.79
N GLY A 145 35.36 -6.49 -6.96
CA GLY A 145 36.72 -6.85 -7.35
C GLY A 145 36.71 -7.86 -8.49
N ALA A 146 35.96 -8.96 -8.36
CA ALA A 146 35.81 -9.94 -9.42
C ALA A 146 35.14 -9.38 -10.68
N ARG A 147 34.12 -8.51 -10.55
CA ARG A 147 33.49 -7.88 -11.71
C ARG A 147 34.43 -6.93 -12.46
N ILE A 148 35.22 -6.14 -11.72
CA ILE A 148 36.23 -5.25 -12.30
C ILE A 148 37.30 -6.08 -13.01
N LYS A 149 37.86 -7.10 -12.33
CA LYS A 149 38.84 -8.02 -12.93
C LYS A 149 38.31 -8.69 -14.19
N SER A 150 37.09 -9.22 -14.15
CA SER A 150 36.43 -9.81 -15.33
C SER A 150 36.27 -8.81 -16.48
N GLY A 151 35.97 -7.54 -16.17
CA GLY A 151 35.93 -6.47 -17.17
C GLY A 151 37.30 -6.15 -17.78
N LEU A 152 38.35 -6.12 -16.95
CA LEU A 152 39.74 -5.86 -17.34
C LEU A 152 40.37 -7.03 -18.13
N GLU A 153 39.91 -8.25 -17.92
CA GLU A 153 40.39 -9.43 -18.63
C GLU A 153 39.89 -9.50 -20.08
N LYS A 154 38.79 -8.80 -20.41
CA LYS A 154 38.21 -8.82 -21.76
C LYS A 154 39.19 -8.27 -22.82
N PRO A 155 39.23 -8.86 -24.03
CA PRO A 155 40.08 -8.37 -25.11
C PRO A 155 39.75 -6.93 -25.54
N GLU A 156 38.49 -6.50 -25.33
CA GLU A 156 38.08 -5.11 -25.54
C GLU A 156 38.87 -4.12 -24.66
N PHE A 157 39.17 -4.49 -23.41
CA PHE A 157 39.98 -3.66 -22.53
C PHE A 157 41.41 -3.55 -23.06
N ASP A 158 42.00 -4.65 -23.52
CA ASP A 158 43.35 -4.67 -24.09
C ASP A 158 43.45 -3.74 -25.30
N THR A 159 42.49 -3.81 -26.23
CA THR A 159 42.47 -2.90 -27.40
C THR A 159 42.35 -1.42 -27.01
N LYS A 160 41.51 -1.09 -26.02
CA LYS A 160 41.37 0.29 -25.50
C LYS A 160 42.63 0.76 -24.78
N LEU A 161 43.28 -0.13 -24.03
CA LEU A 161 44.52 0.16 -23.32
C LEU A 161 45.65 0.44 -24.31
N ILE A 162 45.80 -0.36 -25.37
CA ILE A 162 46.77 -0.12 -26.46
C ILE A 162 46.53 1.26 -27.07
N ALA A 163 45.30 1.52 -27.52
CA ALA A 163 44.96 2.80 -28.15
C ALA A 163 45.26 3.99 -27.22
N LYS A 164 44.97 3.87 -25.92
CA LYS A 164 45.25 4.95 -24.96
C LYS A 164 46.73 5.13 -24.68
N LEU A 165 47.49 4.05 -24.59
CA LEU A 165 48.95 4.10 -24.42
C LEU A 165 49.63 4.68 -25.66
N GLU A 166 49.16 4.35 -26.87
CA GLU A 166 49.64 4.95 -28.12
C GLU A 166 49.35 6.45 -28.15
N GLU A 167 48.12 6.86 -27.83
CA GLU A 167 47.74 8.28 -27.73
C GLU A 167 48.61 9.02 -26.71
N MET A 168 48.87 8.44 -25.55
CA MET A 168 49.72 9.04 -24.52
C MET A 168 51.18 9.12 -24.95
N SER A 169 51.70 8.13 -25.68
CA SER A 169 53.10 8.12 -26.16
C SER A 169 53.44 9.28 -27.10
N LEU A 170 52.43 9.89 -27.73
CA LEU A 170 52.58 11.07 -28.57
C LEU A 170 52.63 12.38 -27.76
N LYS A 171 52.26 12.34 -26.47
CA LYS A 171 52.23 13.50 -25.58
C LYS A 171 53.53 13.60 -24.77
N PRO A 172 53.93 14.81 -24.32
CA PRO A 172 55.12 14.99 -23.50
C PRO A 172 55.12 14.14 -22.21
N GLU A 173 53.93 13.90 -21.65
CA GLU A 173 53.71 13.10 -20.43
C GLU A 173 53.97 11.59 -20.66
N GLY A 174 53.84 11.11 -21.91
CA GLY A 174 54.05 9.71 -22.27
C GLY A 174 55.46 9.40 -22.76
N MET A 175 56.43 10.31 -22.59
CA MET A 175 57.82 10.10 -23.02
C MET A 175 58.41 8.81 -22.41
N LEU A 176 58.04 8.47 -21.17
CA LEU A 176 58.44 7.22 -20.52
C LEU A 176 57.82 6.00 -21.24
N ILE A 177 56.54 6.06 -21.57
CA ILE A 177 55.84 5.02 -22.34
C ILE A 177 56.48 4.85 -23.71
N GLN A 178 56.87 5.95 -24.36
CA GLN A 178 57.55 5.92 -25.65
C GLN A 178 58.93 5.27 -25.56
N THR A 179 59.74 5.60 -24.55
CA THR A 179 61.04 4.96 -24.33
C THR A 179 60.90 3.47 -24.04
N MET A 180 59.92 3.07 -23.23
CA MET A 180 59.62 1.66 -22.97
C MET A 180 59.09 0.96 -24.21
N ALA A 181 58.20 1.58 -24.98
CA ALA A 181 57.69 1.02 -26.22
C ALA A 181 58.82 0.78 -27.23
N GLN A 182 59.80 1.69 -27.34
CA GLN A 182 60.98 1.48 -28.18
C GLN A 182 61.87 0.34 -27.68
N MET A 183 62.01 0.16 -26.36
CA MET A 183 62.80 -0.92 -25.77
C MET A 183 62.14 -2.29 -25.91
N PHE A 184 60.81 -2.35 -25.77
CA PHE A 184 60.03 -3.59 -25.82
C PHE A 184 59.46 -3.91 -27.22
N GLY A 185 59.70 -3.07 -28.23
CA GLY A 185 59.31 -3.34 -29.62
C GLY A 185 57.88 -2.95 -29.99
N GLY A 186 57.24 -2.06 -29.22
CA GLY A 186 55.93 -1.48 -29.51
C GLY A 186 55.06 -1.34 -28.27
N VAL A 187 54.06 -0.46 -28.34
CA VAL A 187 53.06 -0.26 -27.28
C VAL A 187 52.23 -1.53 -26.97
N PRO A 188 51.82 -2.35 -27.95
CA PRO A 188 51.07 -3.58 -27.67
C PRO A 188 51.81 -4.57 -26.74
N LEU A 189 53.14 -4.58 -26.78
CA LEU A 189 53.97 -5.45 -25.94
C LEU A 189 54.12 -4.96 -24.50
N LEU A 190 53.66 -3.74 -24.18
CA LEU A 190 53.60 -3.22 -22.82
C LEU A 190 52.34 -3.66 -22.06
N VAL A 191 51.28 -4.06 -22.78
CA VAL A 191 50.01 -4.49 -22.17
C VAL A 191 50.19 -5.66 -21.19
N PRO A 192 50.94 -6.73 -21.50
CA PRO A 192 51.15 -7.84 -20.56
C PRO A 192 51.89 -7.44 -19.27
N VAL A 193 52.63 -6.32 -19.29
CA VAL A 193 53.35 -5.79 -18.12
C VAL A 193 52.44 -4.88 -17.28
N ILE A 194 51.63 -4.06 -17.95
CA ILE A 194 50.75 -3.07 -17.30
C ILE A 194 49.48 -3.73 -16.76
N LYS A 195 48.89 -4.68 -17.48
CA LYS A 195 47.62 -5.32 -17.13
C LYS A 195 47.64 -5.99 -15.74
N PRO A 196 48.67 -6.74 -15.33
CA PRO A 196 48.76 -7.31 -13.98
C PRO A 196 48.80 -6.26 -12.87
N LEU A 197 49.40 -5.09 -13.11
CA LEU A 197 49.40 -3.98 -12.14
C LEU A 197 47.97 -3.48 -11.92
N ILE A 198 47.23 -3.21 -13.01
CA ILE A 198 45.84 -2.76 -12.94
C ILE A 198 44.95 -3.81 -12.25
N LEU A 199 45.16 -5.09 -12.54
CA LEU A 199 44.44 -6.20 -11.88
C LEU A 199 44.76 -6.28 -10.38
N GLY A 200 46.01 -6.00 -9.98
CA GLY A 200 46.41 -5.95 -8.57
C GLY A 200 45.73 -4.82 -7.79
N PHE A 201 45.47 -3.68 -8.45
CA PHE A 201 44.73 -2.56 -7.86
C PHE A 201 43.20 -2.75 -7.85
N ALA A 202 42.67 -3.73 -8.57
CA ALA A 202 41.22 -3.89 -8.71
C ALA A 202 40.51 -4.16 -7.38
N ASP A 203 41.11 -4.94 -6.47
CA ASP A 203 40.52 -5.25 -5.17
C ASP A 203 40.56 -4.04 -4.23
N GLU A 204 41.67 -3.30 -4.18
CA GLU A 204 41.80 -2.07 -3.38
C GLU A 204 40.89 -0.95 -3.89
N PHE A 205 40.73 -0.84 -5.22
CA PHE A 205 39.80 0.10 -5.81
C PHE A 205 38.35 -0.29 -5.49
N ALA A 206 38.01 -1.58 -5.56
CA ALA A 206 36.68 -2.06 -5.23
C ALA A 206 36.32 -1.77 -3.77
N SER A 207 37.19 -2.09 -2.80
CA SER A 207 36.94 -1.82 -1.39
C SER A 207 36.80 -0.32 -1.09
N SER A 208 37.74 0.48 -1.61
CA SER A 208 37.70 1.94 -1.44
C SER A 208 36.46 2.57 -2.07
N PHE A 209 35.98 2.02 -3.20
CA PHE A 209 34.75 2.48 -3.84
C PHE A 209 33.52 2.19 -2.99
N VAL A 210 33.43 1.01 -2.35
CA VAL A 210 32.31 0.66 -1.45
C VAL A 210 32.32 1.55 -0.19
N ASP A 211 33.49 1.74 0.42
CA ASP A 211 33.61 2.50 1.67
C ASP A 211 33.24 3.99 1.48
N ASN A 212 33.68 4.56 0.35
CA ASN A 212 33.41 5.96 0.00
C ASN A 212 32.12 6.14 -0.81
N PHE A 213 31.34 5.08 -1.03
CA PHE A 213 30.10 5.17 -1.79
C PHE A 213 29.07 6.04 -1.05
N ASP A 214 28.67 7.16 -1.65
CA ASP A 214 27.49 7.93 -1.24
C ASP A 214 26.52 8.01 -2.42
N ILE A 215 25.29 7.49 -2.21
CA ILE A 215 24.24 7.50 -3.24
C ILE A 215 23.92 8.94 -3.66
N LYS A 216 24.13 9.94 -2.79
CA LYS A 216 23.81 11.35 -3.09
C LYS A 216 24.53 11.86 -4.32
N GLU A 217 25.72 11.33 -4.61
CA GLU A 217 26.51 11.73 -5.78
C GLU A 217 25.99 11.11 -7.09
N LEU A 218 25.32 9.95 -7.00
CA LEU A 218 24.87 9.18 -8.17
C LEU A 218 23.38 9.36 -8.46
N VAL A 219 22.55 9.45 -7.42
CA VAL A 219 21.09 9.52 -7.54
C VAL A 219 20.53 10.53 -6.57
N SER A 220 19.89 11.57 -7.11
CA SER A 220 19.13 12.52 -6.29
C SER A 220 17.87 11.85 -5.74
N VAL A 221 17.75 11.78 -4.42
CA VAL A 221 16.58 11.23 -3.71
C VAL A 221 15.28 11.89 -4.16
N ASP A 222 15.31 13.19 -4.48
CA ASP A 222 14.16 13.91 -5.02
C ASP A 222 13.65 13.34 -6.36
N LYS A 223 14.54 12.86 -7.24
CA LYS A 223 14.11 12.22 -8.49
C LYS A 223 13.42 10.89 -8.22
N ILE A 224 13.95 10.08 -7.31
CA ILE A 224 13.31 8.82 -6.90
C ILE A 224 11.94 9.11 -6.31
N ARG A 225 11.87 10.07 -5.39
CA ARG A 225 10.63 10.51 -4.75
C ARG A 225 9.60 10.99 -5.78
N ASN A 226 10.01 11.82 -6.73
CA ASN A 226 9.14 12.29 -7.81
C ASN A 226 8.67 11.15 -8.72
N GLU A 227 9.49 10.14 -8.97
CA GLU A 227 9.10 8.99 -9.78
C GLU A 227 8.11 8.08 -9.04
N LEU A 228 8.30 7.88 -7.74
CA LEU A 228 7.34 7.21 -6.86
C LEU A 228 6.01 7.97 -6.80
N ASP A 229 6.06 9.31 -6.76
CA ASP A 229 4.87 10.17 -6.77
C ASP A 229 4.03 9.98 -8.05
N LYS A 230 4.69 9.94 -9.21
CA LYS A 230 4.04 9.66 -10.50
C LYS A 230 3.44 8.25 -10.54
N LEU A 231 4.23 7.24 -10.17
CA LEU A 231 3.79 5.85 -10.13
C LEU A 231 2.56 5.68 -9.24
N MET A 232 2.54 6.31 -8.06
CA MET A 232 1.38 6.29 -7.20
C MET A 232 0.21 7.05 -7.80
N SER A 233 0.44 8.20 -8.44
CA SER A 233 -0.63 8.94 -9.11
C SER A 233 -1.33 8.07 -10.16
N GLU A 234 -0.57 7.37 -11.00
CA GLU A 234 -1.11 6.44 -12.00
C GLU A 234 -1.88 5.28 -11.38
N LYS A 235 -1.35 4.65 -10.33
CA LYS A 235 -2.04 3.56 -9.63
C LYS A 235 -3.30 4.01 -8.91
N LEU A 236 -3.27 5.20 -8.31
CA LEU A 236 -4.42 5.74 -7.61
C LEU A 236 -5.52 6.17 -8.58
N LEU A 237 -5.23 6.49 -9.85
CA LEU A 237 -6.28 6.73 -10.84
C LEU A 237 -7.17 5.50 -11.07
N LEU A 238 -6.64 4.29 -10.86
CA LEU A 238 -7.38 3.03 -10.97
C LEU A 238 -8.35 2.79 -9.80
N LEU A 239 -8.23 3.54 -8.69
CA LEU A 239 -9.19 3.46 -7.58
C LEU A 239 -10.52 4.10 -8.00
N THR A 240 -11.46 3.28 -8.42
CA THR A 240 -12.83 3.69 -8.72
C THR A 240 -13.59 4.02 -7.42
N PRO A 241 -14.71 4.77 -7.49
CA PRO A 241 -15.58 5.01 -6.34
C PRO A 241 -16.01 3.71 -5.63
N GLU A 242 -16.25 2.66 -6.40
CA GLU A 242 -16.67 1.33 -5.93
C GLU A 242 -15.56 0.65 -5.13
N LEU A 243 -14.31 0.70 -5.62
CA LEU A 243 -13.17 0.12 -4.91
C LEU A 243 -12.88 0.87 -3.61
N VAL A 244 -12.94 2.20 -3.62
CA VAL A 244 -12.80 3.01 -2.39
C VAL A 244 -13.91 2.71 -1.40
N LYS A 245 -15.15 2.56 -1.87
CA LYS A 245 -16.27 2.13 -1.03
C LYS A 245 -15.96 0.77 -0.39
N ALA A 246 -15.57 -0.23 -1.18
CA ALA A 246 -15.28 -1.58 -0.69
C ALA A 246 -14.17 -1.60 0.38
N LEU A 247 -13.06 -0.90 0.13
CA LEU A 247 -11.95 -0.78 1.09
C LEU A 247 -12.38 -0.12 2.40
N MET A 248 -13.10 1.01 2.31
CA MET A 248 -13.58 1.69 3.51
C MET A 248 -14.59 0.83 4.27
N GLU A 249 -15.46 0.14 3.55
CA GLU A 249 -16.50 -0.72 4.09
C GLU A 249 -15.90 -1.90 4.86
N GLU A 250 -14.87 -2.56 4.32
CA GLU A 250 -14.12 -3.61 5.01
C GLU A 250 -13.54 -3.12 6.35
N VAL A 251 -13.01 -1.91 6.38
CA VAL A 251 -12.35 -1.36 7.59
C VAL A 251 -13.36 -0.85 8.62
N ILE A 252 -14.44 -0.16 8.20
CA ILE A 252 -15.29 0.60 9.14
C ILE A 252 -16.65 -0.04 9.41
N ARG A 253 -17.19 -0.91 8.52
CA ARG A 253 -18.56 -1.43 8.65
C ARG A 253 -18.74 -2.21 9.95
N GLU A 254 -17.77 -3.04 10.35
CA GLU A 254 -17.85 -3.82 11.59
C GLU A 254 -17.96 -2.94 12.85
N HIS A 255 -17.28 -1.80 12.85
CA HIS A 255 -17.29 -0.86 13.96
C HIS A 255 -18.57 -0.02 13.96
N LEU A 256 -19.08 0.35 12.79
CA LEU A 256 -20.32 1.12 12.66
C LEU A 256 -21.57 0.33 13.09
N SER A 257 -21.55 -1.01 12.98
CA SER A 257 -22.65 -1.84 13.47
C SER A 257 -22.90 -1.71 14.98
N TRP A 258 -21.88 -1.41 15.77
CA TRP A 258 -22.04 -1.14 17.20
C TRP A 258 -22.84 0.12 17.48
N LEU A 259 -22.73 1.13 16.62
CA LEU A 259 -23.46 2.39 16.76
C LEU A 259 -24.98 2.14 16.71
N ILE A 260 -25.42 1.14 15.93
CA ILE A 260 -26.84 0.74 15.82
C ILE A 260 -27.31 0.11 17.14
N ILE A 261 -26.50 -0.77 17.72
CA ILE A 261 -26.79 -1.45 18.99
C ILE A 261 -26.92 -0.42 20.12
N TRP A 262 -25.99 0.52 20.20
CA TRP A 262 -26.05 1.61 21.17
C TRP A 262 -27.24 2.54 20.93
N GLY A 263 -27.58 2.82 19.66
CA GLY A 263 -28.79 3.56 19.30
C GLY A 263 -30.05 2.90 19.84
N ASN A 264 -30.16 1.56 19.70
CA ASN A 264 -31.27 0.79 20.27
C ASN A 264 -31.29 0.83 21.79
N LEU A 265 -30.14 0.65 22.45
CA LEU A 265 -30.06 0.61 23.90
C LEU A 265 -30.37 1.97 24.54
N PHE A 266 -29.71 3.04 24.07
CA PHE A 266 -29.95 4.40 24.57
C PHE A 266 -31.35 4.89 24.22
N GLY A 267 -31.84 4.58 23.02
CA GLY A 267 -33.23 4.85 22.65
C GLY A 267 -34.19 4.21 23.65
N GLY A 268 -34.03 2.93 23.94
CA GLY A 268 -34.88 2.22 24.90
C GLY A 268 -34.84 2.83 26.31
N ILE A 269 -33.64 3.13 26.82
CA ILE A 269 -33.46 3.77 28.13
C ILE A 269 -34.16 5.13 28.17
N LEU A 270 -33.98 5.96 27.13
CA LEU A 270 -34.64 7.26 27.03
C LEU A 270 -36.16 7.13 26.93
N GLY A 271 -36.66 6.10 26.24
CA GLY A 271 -38.10 5.79 26.20
C GLY A 271 -38.67 5.51 27.58
N ILE A 272 -37.99 4.70 28.40
CA ILE A 272 -38.39 4.43 29.78
C ILE A 272 -38.37 5.72 30.62
N LEU A 273 -37.30 6.52 30.50
CA LEU A 273 -37.17 7.77 31.25
C LEU A 273 -38.24 8.79 30.85
N SER A 274 -38.55 8.89 29.55
CA SER A 274 -39.62 9.74 29.02
C SER A 274 -40.97 9.36 29.60
N GLN A 275 -41.26 8.05 29.67
CA GLN A 275 -42.47 7.54 30.30
C GLN A 275 -42.51 7.85 31.80
N ALA A 276 -41.39 7.65 32.52
CA ALA A 276 -41.29 7.91 33.95
C ALA A 276 -41.44 9.40 34.30
N ALA A 277 -41.01 10.29 33.41
CA ALA A 277 -41.16 11.73 33.54
C ALA A 277 -42.58 12.24 33.20
N GLY A 278 -43.49 11.36 32.77
CA GLY A 278 -44.88 11.71 32.49
C GLY A 278 -45.14 12.25 31.08
N PHE A 279 -44.18 12.14 30.16
CA PHE A 279 -44.37 12.54 28.76
C PHE A 279 -45.12 11.51 27.91
N GLY A 280 -45.47 10.35 28.48
CA GLY A 280 -46.13 9.24 27.78
C GLY A 280 -47.51 8.87 28.32
N THR A 281 -48.25 9.85 28.85
CA THR A 281 -49.68 9.70 29.19
C THR A 281 -50.57 9.81 27.95
#